data_AF-A0A1H3KPC1-F1
#
_entry.id   AF-A0A1H3KPC1-F1
#
_cell.length_a   1.000
_cell.length_b   1.000
_cell.length_c   1.000
_cell.angle_alpha   90.00
_cell.angle_beta   90.00
_cell.angle_gamma   90.00
#
_symmetry.space_group_name_H-M   'P 1'
#
loop_
_entity.id
_entity.type
_entity.pdbx_description
1 polymer ?
#
loop_
_entity_poly.entity_id
_entity_poly.type
_entity_poly.pdbx_seq_one_letter_code
_entity_poly.pdbx_strand_id
1 'polypeptide(L)'
;MRYAVTLDTTRCNLGGARRWFLCPARGCGRRVAVLYGGKVFACRHCYGLAYPSQSESASDRAARRADRIRERLGWEPGILNGYGGKPKGMHWRTFERLVTEHDKWSDLSCALMFGRLAWLSGAGR
;
A
#
# COMPACT_ATOMS: atom_id res chain seq x y z
N MET A 1 29.20 -6.25 10.67
CA MET A 1 29.22 -6.43 9.20
C MET A 1 29.16 -5.04 8.56
N ARG A 2 30.13 -4.66 7.72
CA ARG A 2 30.16 -3.35 7.03
C ARG A 2 29.81 -3.57 5.55
N TYR A 3 28.84 -2.83 5.02
CA TYR A 3 28.43 -2.92 3.62
C TYR A 3 28.56 -1.54 2.98
N ALA A 4 29.51 -1.38 2.06
CA ALA A 4 29.79 -0.09 1.44
C ALA A 4 28.75 0.25 0.37
N VAL A 5 28.26 1.49 0.38
CA VAL A 5 27.34 2.02 -0.63
C VAL A 5 27.86 3.39 -1.08
N THR A 6 28.03 3.56 -2.38
CA THR A 6 28.49 4.83 -2.95
C THR A 6 27.36 5.85 -2.92
N LEU A 7 27.69 7.08 -2.53
CA LEU A 7 26.79 8.22 -2.55
C LEU A 7 27.11 9.13 -3.73
N ASP A 8 26.08 9.75 -4.29
CA ASP A 8 26.19 10.78 -5.31
C ASP A 8 25.29 11.96 -4.96
N THR A 9 25.48 13.10 -5.63
CA THR A 9 24.76 14.34 -5.37
C THR A 9 24.33 15.02 -6.66
N THR A 10 23.12 15.57 -6.66
CA THR A 10 22.63 16.45 -7.72
C THR A 10 22.27 17.81 -7.15
N ARG A 11 22.55 18.90 -7.87
CA ARG A 11 22.10 20.25 -7.48
C ARG A 11 20.58 20.37 -7.52
N CYS A 12 20.01 21.13 -6.58
CA CYS A 12 18.58 21.44 -6.54
C CYS A 12 18.32 22.85 -7.08
N ASN A 13 17.15 23.05 -7.71
CA ASN A 13 16.78 24.33 -8.34
C ASN A 13 16.68 25.50 -7.34
N LEU A 14 16.22 25.24 -6.11
CA LEU A 14 16.07 26.25 -5.05
C LEU A 14 17.28 26.29 -4.10
N GLY A 15 18.44 25.81 -4.55
CA GLY A 15 19.64 25.70 -3.73
C GLY A 15 19.78 24.35 -2.99
N GLY A 16 21.01 24.04 -2.57
CA GLY A 16 21.36 22.79 -1.92
C GLY A 16 21.66 21.62 -2.88
N ALA A 17 21.91 20.45 -2.29
CA ALA A 17 22.21 19.22 -3.03
C ALA A 17 21.35 18.07 -2.52
N ARG A 18 20.72 17.35 -3.45
CA ARG A 18 20.03 16.10 -3.15
C ARG A 18 21.02 14.96 -3.19
N ARG A 19 21.16 14.25 -2.07
CA ARG A 19 21.97 13.04 -1.95
C ARG A 19 21.21 11.84 -2.53
N TRP A 20 21.95 10.96 -3.19
CA TRP A 20 21.48 9.73 -3.80
C TRP A 20 22.39 8.58 -3.39
N PHE A 21 21.82 7.38 -3.28
CA PHE A 21 22.60 6.15 -3.29
C PHE A 21 22.81 5.70 -4.73
N LEU A 22 23.99 5.18 -5.04
CA LEU A 22 24.20 4.40 -6.25
C LEU A 22 23.87 2.95 -5.95
N CYS A 23 22.98 2.35 -6.75
CA CYS A 23 22.62 0.94 -6.61
C CYS A 23 23.88 0.06 -6.71
N PRO A 24 24.22 -0.70 -5.65
CA PRO A 24 25.47 -1.48 -5.62
C PRO A 24 25.31 -2.84 -6.30
N ALA A 25 24.13 -3.16 -6.83
CA ALA A 25 23.94 -4.35 -7.65
C ALA A 25 24.83 -4.30 -8.90
N ARG A 26 25.48 -5.43 -9.21
CA ARG A 26 26.42 -5.55 -10.32
C ARG A 26 25.76 -5.10 -11.63
N GLY A 27 26.35 -4.10 -12.29
CA GLY A 27 25.86 -3.56 -13.56
C GLY A 27 24.67 -2.59 -13.47
N CYS A 28 24.21 -2.20 -12.27
CA CYS A 28 23.09 -1.26 -12.15
C CYS A 28 23.53 0.21 -12.05
N GLY A 29 24.25 0.59 -10.98
CA GLY A 29 24.77 1.95 -10.79
C GLY A 29 23.74 3.09 -10.74
N ARG A 30 22.43 2.80 -10.76
CA ARG A 30 21.37 3.83 -10.80
C ARG A 30 21.36 4.67 -9.53
N ARG A 31 21.17 5.98 -9.68
CA ARG A 31 20.85 6.91 -8.57
C ARG A 31 19.46 6.62 -8.03
N VAL A 32 19.36 6.30 -6.75
CA VAL A 32 18.10 6.01 -6.06
C VAL A 32 18.07 6.62 -4.66
N ALA A 33 16.88 7.00 -4.22
CA ALA A 33 16.69 7.56 -2.87
C ALA A 33 16.56 6.46 -1.80
N VAL A 34 16.14 5.26 -2.21
CA VAL A 34 15.89 4.11 -1.33
C VAL A 34 16.58 2.87 -1.89
N LEU A 35 17.29 2.17 -1.03
CA LEU A 35 17.78 0.81 -1.26
C LEU A 35 16.95 -0.15 -0.42
N TYR A 36 16.65 -1.30 -0.99
CA TYR A 36 15.89 -2.36 -0.35
C TYR A 36 16.88 -3.41 0.18
N GLY A 37 16.58 -3.96 1.36
CA GLY A 37 17.40 -5.00 2.00
C GLY A 37 17.04 -6.41 1.52
N GLY A 38 18.04 -7.31 1.57
CA GLY A 38 17.95 -8.71 1.18
C GLY A 38 19.32 -9.39 1.39
N LYS A 39 19.72 -10.28 0.47
CA LYS A 39 21.10 -10.81 0.44
C LYS A 39 22.17 -9.74 0.20
N VAL A 40 21.79 -8.67 -0.50
CA VAL A 40 22.58 -7.46 -0.77
C VAL A 40 21.65 -6.25 -0.58
N PHE A 41 22.15 -5.02 -0.64
CA PHE A 41 21.28 -3.85 -0.83
C PHE A 41 21.12 -3.59 -2.32
N ALA A 42 19.91 -3.36 -2.82
CA ALA A 42 19.71 -3.04 -4.24
C ALA A 42 18.50 -2.13 -4.48
N CYS A 43 18.42 -1.54 -5.67
CA CYS A 43 17.26 -0.74 -6.05
C CYS A 43 16.06 -1.63 -6.42
N ARG A 44 14.86 -1.03 -6.41
CA ARG A 44 13.61 -1.71 -6.79
C ARG A 44 13.65 -2.39 -8.16
N HIS A 45 14.39 -1.83 -9.12
CA HIS A 45 14.48 -2.40 -10.47
C HIS A 45 15.29 -3.69 -10.49
N CYS A 46 16.37 -3.78 -9.71
CA CYS A 46 17.19 -4.98 -9.59
C CYS A 46 16.43 -6.12 -8.90
N TYR A 47 15.53 -5.78 -7.97
CA TYR A 47 14.68 -6.75 -7.30
C TYR A 47 13.35 -7.01 -8.00
N GLY A 48 13.08 -6.36 -9.14
CA GLY A 48 11.79 -6.50 -9.82
C GLY A 48 10.60 -6.11 -8.94
N LEU A 49 10.77 -5.19 -7.98
CA LEU A 49 9.72 -4.80 -7.06
C LEU A 49 8.70 -3.90 -7.77
N ALA A 50 7.52 -4.45 -7.98
CA ALA A 50 6.33 -3.71 -8.34
C ALA A 50 5.92 -2.77 -7.18
N TYR A 51 5.23 -1.68 -7.50
CA TYR A 51 4.58 -0.90 -6.44
C TYR A 51 3.49 -1.76 -5.78
N PRO A 52 3.22 -1.59 -4.47
CA PRO A 52 2.10 -2.28 -3.83
C PRO A 52 0.78 -2.10 -4.59
N SER A 53 0.56 -0.90 -5.13
CA SER A 53 -0.60 -0.58 -5.98
C SER A 53 -0.71 -1.41 -7.27
N GLN A 54 0.40 -1.91 -7.80
CA GLN A 54 0.43 -2.77 -8.98
C GLN A 54 0.12 -4.24 -8.64
N SER A 55 0.32 -4.65 -7.38
CA SER A 55 0.01 -6.00 -6.89
C SER A 55 -1.37 -6.12 -6.24
N GLU A 56 -2.11 -5.01 -6.12
CA GLU A 56 -3.44 -5.01 -5.52
C GLU A 56 -4.47 -5.73 -6.40
N SER A 57 -5.08 -6.74 -5.81
CA SER A 57 -6.25 -7.39 -6.38
C SER A 57 -7.48 -6.47 -6.35
N ALA A 58 -8.56 -6.88 -7.01
CA ALA A 58 -9.83 -6.16 -6.94
C ALA A 58 -10.38 -6.12 -5.49
N SER A 59 -10.20 -7.18 -4.70
CA SER A 59 -10.55 -7.19 -3.29
C SER A 59 -9.69 -6.21 -2.48
N ASP A 60 -8.37 -6.17 -2.70
CA ASP A 60 -7.49 -5.24 -1.95
C ASP A 60 -7.82 -3.77 -2.23
N ARG A 61 -8.26 -3.46 -3.46
CA ARG A 61 -8.75 -2.13 -3.83
C ARG A 61 -10.07 -1.79 -3.17
N ALA A 62 -10.99 -2.75 -3.05
CA ALA A 62 -12.26 -2.57 -2.36
C ALA A 62 -12.03 -2.38 -0.85
N ALA A 63 -11.21 -3.23 -0.21
CA ALA A 63 -10.83 -3.14 1.19
C ALA A 63 -10.25 -1.75 1.54
N ARG A 64 -9.29 -1.25 0.74
CA ARG A 64 -8.70 0.07 0.98
C ARG A 64 -9.71 1.22 0.87
N ARG A 65 -10.72 1.10 0.00
CA ARG A 65 -11.78 2.11 -0.09
C ARG A 65 -12.62 2.15 1.18
N ALA A 66 -12.98 0.98 1.71
CA ALA A 66 -13.63 0.88 3.01
C ALA A 66 -12.75 1.45 4.14
N ASP A 67 -11.47 1.09 4.19
CA ASP A 67 -10.54 1.56 5.23
C ASP A 67 -10.36 3.08 5.25
N ARG A 68 -10.34 3.74 4.10
CA ARG A 68 -10.31 5.22 4.05
C ARG A 68 -11.55 5.86 4.67
N ILE A 69 -12.69 5.18 4.59
CA ILE A 69 -13.92 5.63 5.27
C ILE A 69 -13.80 5.36 6.77
N ARG A 70 -13.29 4.19 7.17
CA ARG A 70 -13.01 3.87 8.58
C ARG A 70 -12.09 4.92 9.20
N GLU A 71 -11.00 5.28 8.53
CA GLU A 71 -10.08 6.36 8.94
C GLU A 71 -10.81 7.70 9.12
N ARG A 72 -11.65 8.09 8.15
CA ARG A 72 -12.45 9.33 8.23
C ARG A 72 -13.45 9.31 9.39
N LEU A 73 -13.96 8.13 9.75
CA LEU A 73 -14.87 7.93 10.86
C LEU A 73 -14.12 7.70 12.20
N GLY A 74 -12.79 7.66 12.19
CA GLY A 74 -11.98 7.36 13.38
C GLY A 74 -12.17 5.93 13.91
N TRP A 75 -12.55 5.00 13.04
CA TRP A 75 -12.74 3.58 13.37
C TRP A 75 -11.43 2.80 13.23
N GLU A 76 -11.33 1.69 13.96
CA GLU A 76 -10.19 0.78 13.85
C GLU A 76 -10.04 0.27 12.40
N PRO A 77 -8.86 0.32 11.76
CA PRO A 77 -8.67 -0.15 10.38
C PRO A 77 -9.01 -1.64 10.21
N GLY A 78 -9.44 -2.03 9.01
CA GLY A 78 -9.71 -3.42 8.65
C GLY A 78 -11.21 -3.70 8.47
N ILE A 79 -11.58 -4.20 7.29
CA ILE A 79 -12.97 -4.51 6.93
C ILE A 79 -13.61 -5.66 7.73
N LEU A 80 -12.80 -6.47 8.43
CA LEU A 80 -13.27 -7.55 9.31
C LEU A 80 -13.50 -7.08 10.74
N ASN A 81 -13.10 -5.85 11.07
CA ASN A 81 -13.35 -5.26 12.39
C ASN A 81 -14.76 -4.66 12.45
N GLY A 82 -15.35 -4.68 13.65
CA GLY A 82 -16.69 -4.15 13.89
C GLY A 82 -16.82 -2.65 13.59
N TYR A 83 -18.05 -2.16 13.59
CA TYR A 83 -18.35 -0.74 13.44
C TYR A 83 -17.93 0.06 14.67
N GLY A 84 -17.49 1.30 14.46
CA GLY A 84 -17.34 2.28 15.53
C GLY A 84 -18.54 3.22 15.63
N GLY A 85 -18.47 4.17 16.57
CA GLY A 85 -19.47 5.22 16.74
C GLY A 85 -19.32 6.37 15.73
N LYS A 86 -20.34 7.22 15.65
CA LYS A 86 -20.31 8.45 14.85
C LYS A 86 -19.37 9.50 15.48
N PRO A 87 -18.44 10.11 14.72
CA PRO A 87 -17.61 11.21 15.23
C PRO A 87 -18.39 12.41 15.75
N LYS A 88 -17.84 13.07 16.78
CA LYS A 88 -18.36 14.34 17.30
C LYS A 88 -18.34 15.40 16.21
N GLY A 89 -19.41 16.19 16.09
CA GLY A 89 -19.52 17.27 15.11
C GLY A 89 -19.86 16.83 13.68
N MET A 90 -19.89 15.52 13.37
CA MET A 90 -20.40 15.05 12.08
C MET A 90 -21.94 15.11 12.06
N HIS A 91 -22.55 15.42 10.91
CA HIS A 91 -24.01 15.33 10.77
C HIS A 91 -24.44 13.87 10.53
N TRP A 92 -25.57 13.44 11.08
CA TRP A 92 -26.06 12.05 10.95
C TRP A 92 -26.20 11.61 9.49
N ARG A 93 -26.78 12.46 8.63
CA ARG A 93 -26.88 12.17 7.20
C ARG A 93 -25.53 11.92 6.53
N THR A 94 -24.47 12.62 6.95
CA THR A 94 -23.12 12.42 6.41
C THR A 94 -22.53 11.11 6.91
N PHE A 95 -22.72 10.83 8.20
CA PHE A 95 -22.30 9.58 8.81
C PHE A 95 -22.95 8.38 8.13
N GLU A 96 -24.27 8.34 8.05
CA GLU A 96 -25.03 7.25 7.41
C GLU A 96 -24.60 7.03 5.97
N ARG A 97 -24.43 8.11 5.18
CA ARG A 97 -23.92 8.01 3.81
C ARG A 97 -22.54 7.36 3.75
N LEU A 98 -21.64 7.72 4.67
CA LEU A 98 -20.30 7.10 4.75
C LEU A 98 -20.40 5.63 5.16
N VAL A 99 -21.28 5.27 6.10
CA VAL A 99 -21.51 3.87 6.49
C VAL A 99 -22.02 3.06 5.29
N THR A 100 -23.03 3.54 4.56
CA THR A 100 -23.52 2.85 3.35
C THR A 100 -22.43 2.68 2.30
N GLU A 101 -21.57 3.69 2.11
CA GLU A 101 -20.44 3.59 1.18
C GLU A 101 -19.38 2.58 1.68
N HIS A 102 -19.10 2.58 2.98
CA HIS A 102 -18.21 1.60 3.62
C HIS A 102 -18.73 0.18 3.39
N ASP A 103 -20.00 -0.08 3.68
CA ASP A 103 -20.60 -1.42 3.62
C ASP A 103 -20.55 -1.96 2.19
N LYS A 104 -20.87 -1.13 1.20
CA LYS A 104 -20.72 -1.47 -0.22
C LYS A 104 -19.30 -1.94 -0.58
N TRP A 105 -18.26 -1.24 -0.09
CA TRP A 105 -16.88 -1.59 -0.40
C TRP A 105 -16.39 -2.81 0.41
N SER A 106 -16.81 -2.92 1.67
CA SER A 106 -16.51 -4.06 2.53
C SER A 106 -17.14 -5.34 1.98
N ASP A 107 -18.42 -5.31 1.60
CA ASP A 107 -19.14 -6.44 1.01
C ASP A 107 -18.52 -6.86 -0.32
N LEU A 108 -18.19 -5.90 -1.20
CA LEU A 108 -17.51 -6.21 -2.45
C LEU A 108 -16.14 -6.86 -2.21
N SER A 109 -15.38 -6.35 -1.24
CA SER A 109 -14.08 -6.92 -0.88
C SER A 109 -14.22 -8.37 -0.38
N CYS A 110 -15.13 -8.60 0.56
CA CYS A 110 -15.45 -9.92 1.08
C CYS A 110 -15.90 -10.86 -0.04
N ALA A 111 -16.85 -10.45 -0.89
CA ALA A 111 -17.35 -11.25 -1.98
C ALA A 111 -16.24 -11.66 -2.97
N LEU A 112 -15.35 -10.73 -3.34
CA LEU A 112 -14.23 -11.02 -4.22
C LEU A 112 -13.18 -11.93 -3.56
N MET A 113 -12.91 -11.72 -2.28
CA MET A 113 -11.96 -12.53 -1.50
C MET A 113 -12.48 -13.98 -1.36
N PHE A 114 -13.74 -14.15 -0.95
CA PHE A 114 -14.36 -15.47 -0.75
C PHE A 114 -14.72 -16.17 -2.07
N GLY A 115 -15.13 -15.43 -3.10
CA GLY A 115 -15.37 -16.00 -4.43
C GLY A 115 -14.09 -16.55 -5.06
N ARG A 116 -12.96 -15.85 -4.86
CA ARG A 116 -11.63 -16.33 -5.29
C ARG A 116 -11.20 -17.56 -4.49
N LEU A 117 -11.45 -17.59 -3.19
CA LEU A 117 -11.18 -18.77 -2.35
C LEU A 117 -12.02 -19.97 -2.79
N ALA A 118 -13.32 -19.81 -3.03
CA ALA A 118 -14.19 -20.89 -3.50
C ALA A 118 -13.75 -21.46 -4.86
N TRP A 119 -13.28 -20.61 -5.77
CA TRP A 119 -12.73 -21.05 -7.06
C TRP A 119 -11.41 -21.82 -6.91
N LEU A 120 -10.50 -21.36 -6.04
CA LEU A 120 -9.24 -22.05 -5.74
C LEU A 120 -9.46 -23.40 -5.05
N SER A 121 -10.48 -23.50 -4.19
CA SER A 121 -10.87 -24.75 -3.52
C SER A 121 -11.54 -25.78 -4.45
N GLY A 122 -12.03 -25.34 -5.61
CA GLY A 122 -12.73 -26.18 -6.59
C GLY A 122 -11.85 -26.71 -7.73
N ALA A 123 -10.63 -26.20 -7.90
CA ALA A 123 -9.71 -26.57 -8.99
C ALA A 123 -8.88 -27.84 -8.72
N GLY A 124 -9.39 -28.75 -7.89
CA GLY A 124 -8.67 -29.94 -7.41
C GLY A 124 -9.54 -31.21 -7.38
N ARG A 125 -10.45 -31.37 -8.33
CA ARG A 125 -11.07 -32.67 -8.66
C ARG A 125 -11.12 -32.85 -10.16
#